data_AF-A0A3D2IZJ5-F1
#
_entry.id   AF-A0A3D2IZJ5-F1
#
_cell.length_a   1.000
_cell.length_b   1.000
_cell.length_c   1.000
_cell.angle_alpha   90.00
_cell.angle_beta   90.00
_cell.angle_gamma   90.00
#
_symmetry.space_group_name_H-M   'P 1'
#
loop_
_entity.id
_entity.type
_entity.pdbx_description
1 polymer ?
#
loop_
_entity_poly.entity_id
_entity_poly.type
_entity_poly.pdbx_seq_one_letter_code
_entity_poly.pdbx_strand_id
1 'polypeptide(L)'
;MYKKNIYINNDFNIVAETDYDGEVAFYLKNKGKFIEKKFYDDSNIHKFKSFPETGALSVVFFFKLPNGQVLVEESEIFFLDRNRKSIWPLKSNVIAENKDFKITYYDQKSDITFITFNGAHSNKSTVPFGFQYIISRKWNLISVAQDNNTQYQSLSLSQFCDSVSPFIKDKRIFSYGSSLGGYCALYYGGSINATIIAASPRNSAHPLIADNLWKDLDFKHKDIESIPLTTNPVYIIYDSNIGIDTKFINTVFLPYYPTAKILALPQASHNVLKCMLDSKVLTLYISKIIEEKYDENLAKYIKATCCYKLKNYDLAFNILDDLVVDNLLKT
;
A
#
# COMPACT_ATOMS: atom_id res chain seq x y z
N MET A 1 -3.02 -39.09 -1.58
CA MET A 1 -2.88 -37.62 -1.58
C MET A 1 -1.44 -37.36 -1.96
N TYR A 2 -1.18 -36.90 -3.18
CA TYR A 2 0.17 -36.66 -3.68
C TYR A 2 0.77 -35.45 -2.95
N LYS A 3 1.94 -35.61 -2.35
CA LYS A 3 2.70 -34.50 -1.76
C LYS A 3 3.47 -33.79 -2.86
N LYS A 4 3.42 -32.47 -2.80
CA LYS A 4 4.16 -31.60 -3.70
C LYS A 4 4.67 -30.38 -2.95
N ASN A 5 5.88 -29.96 -3.27
CA ASN A 5 6.46 -28.70 -2.80
C ASN A 5 6.80 -27.85 -4.01
N ILE A 6 6.33 -26.61 -4.00
CA ILE A 6 6.57 -25.68 -5.09
C ILE A 6 7.17 -24.42 -4.53
N TYR A 7 8.28 -24.00 -5.11
CA TYR A 7 8.96 -22.78 -4.70
C TYR A 7 9.80 -22.21 -5.84
N ILE A 8 10.19 -20.95 -5.69
CA ILE A 8 11.23 -20.36 -6.52
C ILE A 8 12.48 -20.25 -5.67
N ASN A 9 13.57 -20.87 -6.10
CA ASN A 9 14.83 -20.87 -5.36
C ASN A 9 15.62 -19.55 -5.57
N ASN A 10 16.74 -19.39 -4.87
CA ASN A 10 17.57 -18.17 -4.96
C ASN A 10 18.25 -17.98 -6.33
N ASP A 11 18.36 -19.04 -7.13
CA ASP A 11 18.85 -18.97 -8.51
C ASP A 11 17.72 -18.65 -9.50
N PHE A 12 16.53 -18.32 -8.99
CA PHE A 12 15.32 -18.03 -9.76
C PHE A 12 14.87 -19.20 -10.64
N ASN A 13 15.10 -20.42 -10.16
CA ASN A 13 14.49 -21.61 -10.71
C ASN A 13 13.12 -21.80 -10.07
N ILE A 14 12.07 -21.97 -10.87
CA ILE A 14 10.84 -22.61 -10.41
C ILE A 14 11.18 -24.08 -10.18
N VAL A 15 10.97 -24.54 -8.96
CA VAL A 15 11.16 -25.94 -8.56
C VAL A 15 9.80 -26.50 -8.17
N ALA A 16 9.43 -27.63 -8.78
CA ALA A 16 8.25 -28.40 -8.45
C ALA A 16 8.71 -29.80 -8.04
N GLU A 17 8.73 -30.07 -6.74
CA GLU A 17 9.03 -31.40 -6.20
C GLU A 17 7.71 -32.15 -6.05
N THR A 18 7.60 -33.33 -6.67
CA THR A 18 6.44 -34.23 -6.57
C THR A 18 6.85 -35.58 -5.99
N ASP A 19 5.96 -36.24 -5.25
CA ASP A 19 6.15 -37.62 -4.77
C ASP A 19 5.66 -38.68 -5.76
N TYR A 20 5.45 -38.29 -7.02
CA TYR A 20 5.00 -39.14 -8.12
C TYR A 20 5.65 -38.74 -9.44
N ASP A 21 5.76 -39.72 -10.34
CA ASP A 21 6.20 -39.53 -11.72
C ASP A 21 5.07 -38.91 -12.55
N GLY A 22 5.07 -37.60 -12.72
CA GLY A 22 4.07 -36.91 -13.54
C GLY A 22 4.61 -35.64 -14.17
N GLU A 23 3.87 -35.11 -15.13
CA GLU A 23 4.30 -33.94 -15.89
C GLU A 23 3.80 -32.65 -15.23
N VAL A 24 4.65 -31.61 -15.26
CA VAL A 24 4.33 -30.28 -14.72
C VAL A 24 4.24 -29.26 -15.84
N ALA A 25 3.24 -28.40 -15.78
CA ALA A 25 3.12 -27.19 -16.59
C ALA A 25 2.87 -25.99 -15.69
N PHE A 26 3.26 -24.79 -16.13
CA PHE A 26 3.01 -23.57 -15.37
C PHE A 26 2.78 -22.34 -16.24
N TYR A 27 2.09 -21.36 -15.66
CA TYR A 27 1.98 -19.99 -16.17
C TYR A 27 2.50 -19.00 -15.16
N LEU A 28 3.48 -18.19 -15.57
CA LEU A 28 4.03 -17.09 -14.78
C LEU A 28 3.45 -15.76 -15.26
N LYS A 29 2.93 -14.99 -14.31
CA LYS A 29 2.43 -13.62 -14.54
C LYS A 29 3.11 -12.63 -13.58
N ASN A 30 3.25 -11.39 -14.01
CA ASN A 30 3.66 -10.25 -13.18
C ASN A 30 2.70 -9.10 -13.45
N LYS A 31 2.08 -8.55 -12.40
CA LYS A 31 1.05 -7.49 -12.52
C LYS A 31 -0.04 -7.86 -13.54
N GLY A 32 -0.46 -9.12 -13.56
CA GLY A 32 -1.46 -9.65 -14.49
C GLY A 32 -0.97 -9.86 -15.94
N LYS A 33 0.22 -9.38 -16.30
CA LYS A 33 0.83 -9.62 -17.60
C LYS A 33 1.52 -10.98 -17.63
N PHE A 34 1.28 -11.72 -18.70
CA PHE A 34 1.93 -12.99 -18.96
C PHE A 34 3.43 -12.76 -19.19
N ILE A 35 4.28 -13.53 -18.49
CA ILE A 35 5.73 -13.51 -18.68
C ILE A 35 6.17 -14.78 -19.42
N GLU A 36 5.84 -15.94 -18.87
CA GLU A 36 6.37 -17.20 -19.33
C GLU A 36 5.36 -18.33 -19.12
N LYS A 37 5.40 -19.33 -20.01
CA LYS A 37 4.69 -20.60 -19.83
C LYS A 37 5.62 -21.74 -20.12
N LYS A 38 5.31 -22.85 -19.46
CA LYS A 38 5.86 -24.14 -19.76
C LYS A 38 4.71 -25.13 -19.95
N PHE A 39 4.79 -25.89 -21.03
CA PHE A 39 3.92 -27.03 -21.27
C PHE A 39 4.49 -28.26 -20.57
N TYR A 40 3.63 -29.24 -20.33
CA TYR A 40 3.93 -30.49 -19.63
C TYR A 40 5.28 -31.06 -20.04
N ASP A 41 6.14 -31.24 -19.06
CA ASP A 41 7.31 -32.09 -19.16
C ASP A 41 7.62 -32.74 -17.80
N ASP A 42 8.56 -33.68 -17.85
CA ASP A 42 8.97 -34.53 -16.74
C ASP A 42 10.06 -33.83 -15.88
N SER A 43 10.37 -32.55 -16.14
CA SER A 43 11.45 -31.83 -15.47
C SER A 43 10.92 -31.08 -14.25
N ASN A 44 11.42 -31.46 -13.08
CA ASN A 44 11.04 -30.84 -11.81
C ASN A 44 11.68 -29.44 -11.57
N ILE A 45 12.55 -28.98 -12.49
CA ILE A 45 13.26 -27.69 -12.37
C ILE A 45 13.13 -26.91 -13.67
N HIS A 46 12.72 -25.65 -13.57
CA HIS A 46 12.63 -24.72 -14.70
C HIS A 46 13.27 -23.38 -14.37
N LYS A 47 14.19 -22.94 -15.23
CA LYS A 47 14.81 -21.62 -15.13
C LYS A 47 13.98 -20.60 -15.90
N PHE A 48 13.84 -19.39 -15.37
CA PHE A 48 13.24 -18.31 -16.13
C PHE A 48 14.06 -18.01 -17.39
N LYS A 49 13.40 -17.92 -18.55
CA LYS A 49 14.04 -17.46 -19.79
C LYS A 49 14.34 -15.97 -19.74
N SER A 50 13.47 -15.20 -19.10
CA SER A 50 13.60 -13.76 -18.92
C SER A 50 13.37 -13.38 -17.47
N PHE A 51 14.30 -12.61 -16.90
CA PHE A 51 14.16 -12.14 -15.53
C PHE A 51 12.91 -11.27 -15.39
N PRO A 52 11.96 -11.64 -14.51
CA PRO A 52 10.75 -10.88 -14.35
C PRO A 52 11.05 -9.52 -13.70
N GLU A 53 10.15 -8.55 -13.92
CA GLU A 53 10.20 -7.29 -13.18
C GLU A 53 10.04 -7.53 -11.67
N THR A 54 10.58 -6.63 -10.87
CA THR A 54 10.49 -6.68 -9.41
C THR A 54 9.02 -6.56 -8.95
N GLY A 55 8.64 -7.23 -7.86
CA GLY A 55 7.28 -7.20 -7.30
C GLY A 55 6.61 -8.57 -7.22
N ALA A 56 5.27 -8.57 -7.14
CA ALA A 56 4.49 -9.80 -7.06
C ALA A 56 4.48 -10.57 -8.39
N LEU A 57 4.84 -11.84 -8.31
CA LEU A 57 4.76 -12.85 -9.36
C LEU A 57 3.66 -13.82 -8.97
N SER A 58 2.75 -14.12 -9.91
CA SER A 58 1.75 -15.16 -9.74
C SER A 58 2.14 -16.34 -10.62
N VAL A 59 2.18 -17.54 -10.04
CA VAL A 59 2.47 -18.77 -10.77
C VAL A 59 1.30 -19.72 -10.60
N VAL A 60 0.71 -20.15 -11.71
CA VAL A 60 -0.34 -21.17 -11.74
C VAL A 60 0.28 -22.48 -12.22
N PHE A 61 0.11 -23.54 -11.46
CA PHE A 61 0.66 -24.86 -11.77
C PHE A 61 -0.42 -25.82 -12.23
N PHE A 62 -0.04 -26.66 -13.19
CA PHE A 62 -0.87 -27.72 -13.74
C PHE A 62 -0.07 -29.02 -13.66
N PHE A 63 -0.69 -30.05 -13.13
CA PHE A 63 -0.07 -31.34 -12.93
C PHE A 63 -0.84 -32.39 -13.69
N LYS A 64 -0.16 -33.16 -14.53
CA LYS A 64 -0.75 -34.31 -15.20
C LYS A 64 -0.29 -35.58 -14.48
N LEU A 65 -1.25 -36.25 -13.85
CA LEU A 65 -1.04 -37.50 -13.14
C LEU A 65 -0.78 -38.67 -14.13
N PRO A 66 -0.19 -39.79 -13.67
CA PRO A 66 0.04 -40.97 -14.50
C PRO A 66 -1.21 -41.52 -15.21
N ASN A 67 -2.38 -41.35 -14.59
CA ASN A 67 -3.67 -41.76 -15.14
C ASN A 67 -4.25 -40.78 -16.18
N GLY A 68 -3.51 -39.72 -16.53
CA GLY A 68 -3.91 -38.68 -17.48
C GLY A 68 -4.77 -37.56 -16.90
N GLN A 69 -5.15 -37.61 -15.62
CA GLN A 69 -5.92 -36.57 -14.96
C GLN A 69 -5.07 -35.30 -14.76
N VAL A 70 -5.63 -34.14 -15.07
CA VAL A 70 -5.00 -32.83 -14.82
C VAL A 70 -5.54 -32.24 -13.52
N LEU A 71 -4.62 -31.91 -12.61
CA LEU A 71 -4.90 -31.12 -11.41
C LEU A 71 -4.41 -29.69 -11.63
N VAL A 72 -5.29 -28.72 -11.41
CA VAL A 72 -4.93 -27.29 -11.37
C VAL A 72 -4.72 -26.91 -9.93
N GLU A 73 -3.57 -26.32 -9.62
CA GLU A 73 -3.32 -25.75 -8.31
C GLU A 73 -3.52 -24.24 -8.34
N GLU A 74 -4.11 -23.72 -7.25
CA GLU A 74 -4.28 -22.29 -7.06
C GLU A 74 -2.95 -21.55 -7.19
N SER A 75 -3.04 -20.31 -7.64
CA SER A 75 -1.88 -19.49 -7.90
C SER A 75 -1.06 -19.24 -6.64
N GLU A 76 0.20 -19.63 -6.64
CA GLU A 76 1.17 -19.17 -5.64
C GLU A 76 1.62 -17.75 -6.00
N ILE A 77 1.70 -16.88 -5.00
CA ILE A 77 2.24 -15.52 -5.16
C ILE A 77 3.63 -15.50 -4.56
N PHE A 78 4.61 -15.07 -5.35
CA PHE A 78 5.97 -14.81 -4.88
C PHE A 78 6.27 -13.33 -4.97
N PHE A 79 7.16 -12.81 -4.13
CA PHE A 79 7.65 -11.44 -4.24
C PHE A 79 9.12 -11.43 -4.61
N LEU A 80 9.46 -10.77 -5.73
CA LEU A 80 10.83 -10.53 -6.16
C LEU A 80 11.30 -9.14 -5.70
N ASP A 81 12.36 -9.11 -4.88
CA ASP A 81 12.95 -7.85 -4.41
C ASP A 81 13.45 -6.97 -5.56
N ARG A 82 13.49 -5.66 -5.34
CA ARG A 82 14.01 -4.64 -6.26
C ARG A 82 15.41 -4.93 -6.77
N ASN A 83 16.27 -5.50 -5.93
CA ASN A 83 17.65 -5.81 -6.33
C ASN A 83 17.77 -7.15 -7.05
N ARG A 84 16.67 -7.90 -7.23
CA ARG A 84 16.65 -9.25 -7.79
C ARG A 84 17.63 -10.20 -7.09
N LYS A 85 17.77 -10.04 -5.76
CA LYS A 85 18.65 -10.87 -4.92
C LYS A 85 17.89 -11.94 -4.14
N SER A 86 16.58 -11.77 -3.99
CA SER A 86 15.77 -12.65 -3.18
C SER A 86 14.36 -12.72 -3.72
N ILE A 87 13.78 -13.91 -3.62
CA ILE A 87 12.39 -14.20 -3.90
C ILE A 87 11.83 -15.02 -2.74
N TRP A 88 10.58 -14.76 -2.34
CA TRP A 88 9.93 -15.51 -1.27
C TRP A 88 8.43 -15.64 -1.53
N PRO A 89 7.79 -16.71 -1.01
CA PRO A 89 6.35 -16.85 -1.08
C PRO A 89 5.66 -15.76 -0.27
N LEU A 90 4.60 -15.20 -0.83
CA LEU A 90 3.76 -14.17 -0.24
C LEU A 90 2.41 -14.80 0.12
N LYS A 91 2.23 -15.12 1.39
CA LYS A 91 0.96 -15.65 1.90
C LYS A 91 -0.05 -14.52 2.06
N SER A 92 -1.25 -14.72 1.54
CA SER A 92 -2.36 -13.79 1.70
C SER A 92 -3.66 -14.51 2.04
N ASN A 93 -4.44 -13.93 2.95
CA ASN A 93 -5.76 -14.42 3.33
C ASN A 93 -6.80 -13.33 3.12
N VAL A 94 -7.93 -13.66 2.50
CA VAL A 94 -9.09 -12.77 2.48
C VAL A 94 -9.75 -12.84 3.84
N ILE A 95 -9.74 -11.74 4.59
CA ILE A 95 -10.23 -11.70 5.97
C ILE A 95 -11.66 -11.14 6.08
N ALA A 96 -12.11 -10.40 5.05
CA ALA A 96 -13.50 -10.03 4.86
C ALA A 96 -13.75 -9.71 3.38
N GLU A 97 -14.89 -10.13 2.84
CA GLU A 97 -15.29 -9.78 1.47
C GLU A 97 -16.81 -9.78 1.34
N ASN A 98 -17.32 -8.83 0.57
CA ASN A 98 -18.67 -8.87 0.04
C ASN A 98 -18.67 -8.32 -1.40
N LYS A 99 -19.85 -7.96 -1.92
CA LYS A 99 -19.96 -7.37 -3.26
C LYS A 99 -19.24 -6.02 -3.38
N ASP A 100 -19.19 -5.23 -2.31
CA ASP A 100 -18.77 -3.81 -2.33
C ASP A 100 -17.34 -3.59 -1.82
N PHE A 101 -16.75 -4.54 -1.09
CA PHE A 101 -15.36 -4.42 -0.61
C PHE A 101 -14.69 -5.78 -0.42
N LYS A 102 -13.36 -5.72 -0.30
CA LYS A 102 -12.50 -6.85 0.06
C LYS A 102 -11.36 -6.39 0.95
N ILE A 103 -11.12 -7.11 2.04
CA ILE A 103 -10.00 -6.92 2.95
C ILE A 103 -9.10 -8.15 2.87
N THR A 104 -7.83 -7.93 2.53
CA THR A 104 -6.84 -9.00 2.36
C THR A 104 -5.65 -8.76 3.28
N TYR A 105 -5.29 -9.77 4.08
CA TYR A 105 -4.12 -9.76 4.95
C TYR A 105 -2.96 -10.50 4.30
N TYR A 106 -1.82 -9.84 4.16
CA TYR A 106 -0.53 -10.38 3.74
C TYR A 106 0.36 -10.50 4.97
N ASP A 107 0.52 -11.73 5.47
CA ASP A 107 1.30 -12.00 6.67
C ASP A 107 2.78 -12.14 6.34
N GLN A 108 3.62 -11.30 6.95
CA GLN A 108 5.07 -11.38 6.86
C GLN A 108 5.72 -11.68 8.21
N LYS A 109 4.91 -12.01 9.23
CA LYS A 109 5.35 -12.25 10.62
C LYS A 109 6.11 -11.07 11.24
N SER A 110 5.80 -9.85 10.80
CA SER A 110 6.36 -8.63 11.37
C SER A 110 5.53 -8.11 12.54
N ASP A 111 6.16 -7.39 13.45
CA ASP A 111 5.53 -6.55 14.47
C ASP A 111 4.92 -5.25 13.88
N ILE A 112 5.25 -4.90 12.65
CA ILE A 112 4.72 -3.74 11.93
C ILE A 112 3.64 -4.19 10.95
N THR A 113 2.48 -3.54 11.00
CA THR A 113 1.38 -3.75 10.04
C THR A 113 0.96 -2.44 9.41
N PHE A 114 0.98 -2.41 8.08
CA PHE A 114 0.36 -1.34 7.31
C PHE A 114 -1.06 -1.72 6.95
N ILE A 115 -1.98 -0.76 7.03
CA ILE A 115 -3.33 -0.85 6.50
C ILE A 115 -3.46 0.21 5.43
N THR A 116 -3.83 -0.18 4.22
CA THR A 116 -3.79 0.71 3.07
C THR A 116 -5.10 0.73 2.30
N PHE A 117 -5.41 1.90 1.74
CA PHE A 117 -6.59 2.15 0.94
C PHE A 117 -6.16 2.72 -0.42
N ASN A 118 -6.77 2.24 -1.49
CA ASN A 118 -6.54 2.74 -2.85
C ASN A 118 -7.37 4.00 -3.15
N GLY A 119 -7.03 4.69 -4.25
CA GLY A 119 -7.72 5.91 -4.72
C GLY A 119 -9.12 5.69 -5.30
N ALA A 120 -9.78 6.77 -5.71
CA ALA A 120 -11.18 6.79 -6.14
C ALA A 120 -11.54 5.82 -7.29
N HIS A 121 -10.63 5.61 -8.24
CA HIS A 121 -10.85 4.78 -9.42
C HIS A 121 -10.37 3.33 -9.25
N SER A 122 -10.23 2.86 -8.01
CA SER A 122 -9.80 1.49 -7.71
C SER A 122 -10.98 0.51 -7.62
N ASN A 123 -10.66 -0.77 -7.71
CA ASN A 123 -11.57 -1.88 -7.43
C ASN A 123 -10.87 -2.99 -6.63
N LYS A 124 -11.61 -4.07 -6.36
CA LYS A 124 -11.16 -5.26 -5.60
C LYS A 124 -9.94 -5.97 -6.21
N SER A 125 -9.64 -5.75 -7.49
CA SER A 125 -8.50 -6.33 -8.20
C SER A 125 -7.31 -5.38 -8.33
N THR A 126 -7.45 -4.13 -7.87
CA THR A 126 -6.38 -3.12 -7.93
C THR A 126 -5.27 -3.48 -6.95
N VAL A 127 -4.01 -3.40 -7.41
CA VAL A 127 -2.83 -3.62 -6.56
C VAL A 127 -2.91 -2.70 -5.34
N PRO A 128 -2.67 -3.20 -4.11
CA PRO A 128 -2.77 -2.38 -2.92
C PRO A 128 -1.82 -1.16 -2.95
N PHE A 129 -2.27 -0.06 -2.37
CA PHE A 129 -1.47 1.14 -2.27
C PHE A 129 -0.19 0.87 -1.46
N GLY A 130 0.97 1.31 -1.96
CA GLY A 130 2.26 1.10 -1.29
C GLY A 130 2.75 -0.36 -1.26
N PHE A 131 2.04 -1.31 -1.87
CA PHE A 131 2.31 -2.75 -1.78
C PHE A 131 3.78 -3.11 -1.96
N GLN A 132 4.43 -2.65 -3.04
CA GLN A 132 5.81 -3.01 -3.32
C GLN A 132 6.77 -2.54 -2.21
N TYR A 133 6.56 -1.33 -1.69
CA TYR A 133 7.41 -0.77 -0.64
C TYR A 133 7.25 -1.56 0.67
N ILE A 134 6.00 -1.80 1.07
CA ILE A 134 5.66 -2.47 2.34
C ILE A 134 6.15 -3.92 2.33
N ILE A 135 5.81 -4.67 1.27
CA ILE A 135 6.21 -6.09 1.17
C ILE A 135 7.73 -6.23 1.02
N SER A 136 8.42 -5.35 0.29
CA SER A 136 9.90 -5.41 0.19
C SER A 136 10.60 -5.22 1.55
N ARG A 137 9.93 -4.58 2.51
CA ARG A 137 10.42 -4.39 3.89
C ARG A 137 10.03 -5.52 4.82
N LYS A 138 9.33 -6.55 4.30
CA LYS A 138 8.79 -7.68 5.05
C LYS A 138 7.86 -7.25 6.19
N TRP A 139 7.15 -6.13 6.03
CA TRP A 139 6.08 -5.73 6.94
C TRP A 139 4.78 -6.39 6.55
N ASN A 140 3.89 -6.60 7.52
CA ASN A 140 2.57 -7.10 7.20
C ASN A 140 1.76 -6.01 6.48
N LEU A 141 0.82 -6.44 5.65
CA LEU A 141 -0.08 -5.54 4.94
C LEU A 141 -1.52 -6.02 5.06
N ILE A 142 -2.42 -5.15 5.46
CA ILE A 142 -3.86 -5.31 5.32
C ILE A 142 -4.31 -4.35 4.22
N SER A 143 -4.65 -4.89 3.06
CA SER A 143 -5.21 -4.11 1.97
C SER A 143 -6.72 -4.04 2.11
N VAL A 144 -7.26 -2.82 2.12
CA VAL A 144 -8.70 -2.57 2.01
C VAL A 144 -8.99 -2.09 0.60
N ALA A 145 -9.75 -2.88 -0.15
CA ALA A 145 -10.18 -2.55 -1.49
C ALA A 145 -11.70 -2.35 -1.51
N GLN A 146 -12.12 -1.31 -2.22
CA GLN A 146 -13.52 -1.08 -2.56
C GLN A 146 -13.88 -1.75 -3.88
N ASP A 147 -15.17 -1.89 -4.17
CA ASP A 147 -15.67 -2.05 -5.54
C ASP A 147 -15.68 -0.69 -6.26
N ASN A 148 -15.77 -0.74 -7.59
CA ASN A 148 -15.68 0.44 -8.45
C ASN A 148 -16.61 1.54 -7.96
N ASN A 149 -16.05 2.74 -7.78
CA ASN A 149 -16.82 3.95 -7.59
C ASN A 149 -17.72 3.99 -6.33
N THR A 150 -17.39 3.22 -5.29
CA THR A 150 -18.17 3.25 -4.02
C THR A 150 -17.65 4.27 -3.01
N GLN A 151 -16.46 4.84 -3.22
CA GLN A 151 -15.76 5.73 -2.27
C GLN A 151 -15.63 5.14 -0.85
N TYR A 152 -15.58 3.81 -0.74
CA TYR A 152 -15.63 3.02 0.50
C TYR A 152 -16.89 3.21 1.36
N GLN A 153 -17.95 3.84 0.84
CA GLN A 153 -19.18 4.17 1.59
C GLN A 153 -19.95 2.95 2.11
N SER A 154 -19.69 1.76 1.55
CA SER A 154 -20.36 0.51 1.94
C SER A 154 -19.68 -0.23 3.10
N LEU A 155 -18.47 0.18 3.50
CA LEU A 155 -17.76 -0.43 4.62
C LEU A 155 -18.06 0.36 5.90
N SER A 156 -18.73 -0.25 6.88
CA SER A 156 -18.93 0.44 8.16
C SER A 156 -17.65 0.44 9.01
N LEU A 157 -17.56 1.38 9.96
CA LEU A 157 -16.46 1.41 10.93
C LEU A 157 -16.40 0.14 11.79
N SER A 158 -17.55 -0.42 12.18
CA SER A 158 -17.61 -1.66 12.98
C SER A 158 -17.14 -2.85 12.14
N GLN A 159 -17.65 -3.00 10.92
CA GLN A 159 -17.23 -4.07 10.01
C GLN A 159 -15.72 -4.02 9.75
N PHE A 160 -15.17 -2.82 9.53
CA PHE A 160 -13.73 -2.64 9.39
C PHE A 160 -12.97 -3.07 10.65
N CYS A 161 -13.35 -2.55 11.82
CA CYS A 161 -12.69 -2.83 13.08
C CYS A 161 -12.75 -4.33 13.44
N ASP A 162 -13.92 -4.95 13.33
CA ASP A 162 -14.13 -6.37 13.64
C ASP A 162 -13.30 -7.28 12.72
N SER A 163 -13.19 -6.91 11.44
CA SER A 163 -12.41 -7.67 10.46
C SER A 163 -10.90 -7.55 10.71
N VAL A 164 -10.43 -6.37 11.10
CA VAL A 164 -8.99 -6.06 11.17
C VAL A 164 -8.38 -6.39 12.53
N SER A 165 -9.10 -6.13 13.63
CA SER A 165 -8.59 -6.25 15.01
C SER A 165 -7.89 -7.57 15.35
N PRO A 166 -8.38 -8.75 14.89
CA PRO A 166 -7.70 -10.01 15.17
C PRO A 166 -6.27 -10.12 14.61
N PHE A 167 -5.95 -9.34 13.57
CA PHE A 167 -4.67 -9.44 12.84
C PHE A 167 -3.64 -8.39 13.26
N ILE A 168 -4.05 -7.41 14.07
CA ILE A 168 -3.23 -6.25 14.48
C ILE A 168 -2.92 -6.23 15.97
N LYS A 169 -3.39 -7.23 16.74
CA LYS A 169 -3.12 -7.35 18.17
C LYS A 169 -1.61 -7.34 18.44
N ASP A 170 -1.19 -6.50 19.38
CA ASP A 170 0.20 -6.34 19.83
C ASP A 170 1.19 -5.90 18.72
N LYS A 171 0.68 -5.25 17.66
CA LYS A 171 1.49 -4.74 16.55
C LYS A 171 1.54 -3.21 16.53
N ARG A 172 2.57 -2.67 15.87
CA ARG A 172 2.68 -1.27 15.49
C ARG A 172 1.90 -1.05 14.19
N ILE A 173 0.85 -0.24 14.25
CA ILE A 173 -0.14 -0.14 13.19
C ILE A 173 -0.01 1.21 12.47
N PHE A 174 0.10 1.16 11.14
CA PHE A 174 0.16 2.33 10.29
C PHE A 174 -1.01 2.33 9.30
N SER A 175 -1.86 3.35 9.38
CA SER A 175 -2.91 3.58 8.38
C SER A 175 -2.38 4.54 7.31
N TYR A 176 -2.28 4.08 6.05
CA TYR A 176 -1.55 4.79 5.00
C TYR A 176 -2.32 4.90 3.69
N GLY A 177 -2.40 6.10 3.13
CA GLY A 177 -3.05 6.31 1.85
C GLY A 177 -2.88 7.70 1.26
N SER A 178 -3.30 7.85 0.01
CA SER A 178 -3.34 9.13 -0.70
C SER A 178 -4.69 9.40 -1.33
N SER A 179 -5.09 10.68 -1.47
CA SER A 179 -6.36 11.09 -2.06
C SER A 179 -7.54 10.46 -1.28
N LEU A 180 -8.43 9.71 -1.95
CA LEU A 180 -9.45 8.91 -1.27
C LEU A 180 -8.85 7.95 -0.24
N GLY A 181 -7.72 7.31 -0.57
CA GLY A 181 -7.05 6.43 0.38
C GLY A 181 -6.53 7.17 1.60
N GLY A 182 -6.12 8.43 1.45
CA GLY A 182 -5.69 9.29 2.56
C GLY A 182 -6.86 9.70 3.44
N TYR A 183 -8.02 10.01 2.84
CA TYR A 183 -9.26 10.22 3.58
C TYR A 183 -9.63 8.98 4.39
N CYS A 184 -9.60 7.80 3.76
CA CYS A 184 -9.92 6.54 4.44
C CYS A 184 -8.91 6.23 5.55
N ALA A 185 -7.63 6.55 5.35
CA ALA A 185 -6.62 6.37 6.38
C ALA A 185 -6.93 7.17 7.64
N LEU A 186 -7.43 8.40 7.50
CA LEU A 186 -7.88 9.27 8.60
C LEU A 186 -9.22 8.81 9.20
N TYR A 187 -10.18 8.42 8.37
CA TYR A 187 -11.52 8.02 8.80
C TYR A 187 -11.52 6.68 9.56
N TYR A 188 -10.84 5.67 9.03
CA TYR A 188 -10.78 4.34 9.63
C TYR A 188 -9.64 4.18 10.63
N GLY A 189 -8.57 4.98 10.54
CA GLY A 189 -7.36 4.80 11.36
C GLY A 189 -7.60 4.96 12.86
N GLY A 190 -8.58 5.78 13.26
CA GLY A 190 -8.91 5.98 14.67
C GLY A 190 -9.56 4.77 15.34
N SER A 191 -10.40 4.01 14.63
CA SER A 191 -11.10 2.85 15.21
C SER A 191 -10.19 1.67 15.58
N ILE A 192 -8.96 1.68 15.07
CA ILE A 192 -7.91 0.69 15.32
C ILE A 192 -6.68 1.30 16.00
N ASN A 193 -6.81 2.55 16.48
CA ASN A 193 -5.75 3.31 17.12
C ASN A 193 -4.41 3.32 16.33
N ALA A 194 -4.45 3.51 15.01
CA ALA A 194 -3.27 3.49 14.16
C ALA A 194 -2.48 4.81 14.22
N THR A 195 -1.17 4.75 13.94
CA THR A 195 -0.42 5.92 13.45
C THR A 195 -0.87 6.22 12.03
N ILE A 196 -1.27 7.44 11.73
CA ILE A 196 -1.90 7.76 10.44
C ILE A 196 -0.93 8.53 9.55
N ILE A 197 -0.79 8.11 8.30
CA ILE A 197 -0.02 8.80 7.26
C ILE A 197 -0.96 9.06 6.08
N ALA A 198 -1.43 10.29 5.95
CA ALA A 198 -2.40 10.67 4.93
C ALA A 198 -1.83 11.71 3.98
N ALA A 199 -1.91 11.45 2.67
CA ALA A 199 -1.41 12.36 1.65
C ALA A 199 -2.52 12.91 0.76
N SER A 200 -2.66 14.23 0.70
CA SER A 200 -3.75 14.94 0.03
C SER A 200 -5.13 14.30 0.29
N PRO A 201 -5.49 14.04 1.57
CA PRO A 201 -6.69 13.29 1.88
C PRO A 201 -7.93 14.01 1.35
N ARG A 202 -8.74 13.32 0.53
CA ARG A 202 -9.97 13.87 -0.04
C ARG A 202 -10.95 12.77 -0.37
N ASN A 203 -12.22 12.94 -0.01
CA ASN A 203 -13.32 12.13 -0.52
C ASN A 203 -14.13 12.96 -1.51
N SER A 204 -14.14 12.57 -2.79
CA SER A 204 -14.80 13.35 -3.84
C SER A 204 -16.32 13.35 -3.73
N ALA A 205 -16.92 12.37 -3.05
CA ALA A 205 -18.35 12.32 -2.76
C ALA A 205 -18.75 13.11 -1.51
N HIS A 206 -17.79 13.63 -0.73
CA HIS A 206 -18.11 14.40 0.47
C HIS A 206 -18.84 15.70 0.10
N PRO A 207 -19.91 16.11 0.82
CA PRO A 207 -20.70 17.31 0.48
C PRO A 207 -19.89 18.61 0.34
N LEU A 208 -18.83 18.76 1.14
CA LEU A 208 -17.89 19.89 1.04
C LEU A 208 -17.10 19.95 -0.28
N ILE A 209 -16.91 18.80 -0.94
CA ILE A 209 -16.20 18.66 -2.23
C ILE A 209 -17.21 18.63 -3.37
N ALA A 210 -18.21 17.74 -3.27
CA ALA A 210 -19.29 17.54 -4.25
C ALA A 210 -18.80 17.51 -5.70
N ASP A 211 -17.78 16.70 -5.97
CA ASP A 211 -17.21 16.56 -7.31
C ASP A 211 -18.28 16.02 -8.27
N ASN A 212 -18.39 16.64 -9.46
CA ASN A 212 -19.42 16.31 -10.44
C ASN A 212 -19.46 14.83 -10.84
N LEU A 213 -18.33 14.12 -10.80
CA LEU A 213 -18.27 12.69 -11.10
C LEU A 213 -18.94 11.81 -10.03
N TRP A 214 -19.14 12.37 -8.83
CA TRP A 214 -19.54 11.65 -7.63
C TRP A 214 -20.77 12.25 -6.94
N LYS A 215 -21.35 13.30 -7.52
CA LYS A 215 -22.47 14.07 -6.96
C LYS A 215 -23.72 13.23 -6.68
N ASP A 216 -23.92 12.15 -7.44
CA ASP A 216 -25.08 11.26 -7.31
C ASP A 216 -24.83 10.11 -6.31
N LEU A 217 -23.62 10.03 -5.73
CA LEU A 217 -23.30 9.07 -4.69
C LEU A 217 -23.68 9.64 -3.33
N ASP A 218 -24.65 9.03 -2.66
CA ASP A 218 -25.00 9.38 -1.29
C ASP A 218 -23.81 9.23 -0.34
N PHE A 219 -23.44 10.32 0.33
CA PHE A 219 -22.41 10.32 1.35
C PHE A 219 -22.99 9.75 2.66
N LYS A 220 -22.49 8.59 3.10
CA LYS A 220 -23.00 7.80 4.23
C LYS A 220 -22.04 7.72 5.42
N HIS A 221 -20.76 8.03 5.19
CA HIS A 221 -19.78 8.11 6.27
C HIS A 221 -20.22 9.15 7.30
N LYS A 222 -19.95 8.86 8.56
CA LYS A 222 -20.28 9.77 9.65
C LYS A 222 -19.28 10.93 9.70
N ASP A 223 -19.66 12.02 10.37
CA ASP A 223 -18.73 13.12 10.63
C ASP A 223 -17.59 12.67 11.54
N ILE A 224 -16.39 13.25 11.33
CA ILE A 224 -15.18 12.88 12.08
C ILE A 224 -15.34 13.08 13.59
N GLU A 225 -16.17 14.03 14.03
CA GLU A 225 -16.50 14.23 15.46
C GLU A 225 -17.14 12.99 16.11
N SER A 226 -17.86 12.20 15.32
CA SER A 226 -18.72 11.11 15.81
C SER A 226 -18.09 9.73 15.72
N ILE A 227 -16.80 9.66 15.35
CA ILE A 227 -16.08 8.40 15.15
C ILE A 227 -14.88 8.32 16.11
N PRO A 228 -14.39 7.10 16.44
CA PRO A 228 -13.22 6.97 17.28
C PRO A 228 -12.01 7.65 16.65
N LEU A 229 -11.28 8.43 17.46
CA LEU A 229 -10.02 9.07 17.06
C LEU A 229 -8.84 8.28 17.61
N THR A 230 -7.72 8.30 16.87
CA THR A 230 -6.48 7.68 17.33
C THR A 230 -5.80 8.53 18.41
N THR A 231 -5.13 7.88 19.37
CA THR A 231 -4.21 8.54 20.30
C THR A 231 -2.78 8.59 19.75
N ASN A 232 -2.51 7.88 18.66
CA ASN A 232 -1.20 7.83 18.02
C ASN A 232 -0.98 9.03 17.07
N PRO A 233 0.29 9.31 16.68
CA PRO A 233 0.58 10.43 15.80
C PRO A 233 -0.15 10.38 14.45
N VAL A 234 -0.56 11.56 13.98
CA VAL A 234 -1.19 11.76 12.67
C VAL A 234 -0.29 12.64 11.82
N TYR A 235 0.05 12.19 10.61
CA TYR A 235 0.88 12.88 9.64
C TYR A 235 0.04 13.21 8.41
N ILE A 236 -0.08 14.50 8.07
CA ILE A 236 -0.83 14.94 6.89
C ILE A 236 0.12 15.68 5.95
N ILE A 237 0.19 15.21 4.71
CA ILE A 237 1.03 15.77 3.65
C ILE A 237 0.10 16.31 2.57
N TYR A 238 0.23 17.55 2.14
CA TYR A 238 -0.60 18.09 1.06
C TYR A 238 0.05 19.29 0.40
N ASP A 239 -0.45 19.67 -0.78
CA ASP A 239 -0.06 20.93 -1.42
C ASP A 239 -0.93 22.07 -0.89
N SER A 240 -0.32 23.00 -0.17
CA SER A 240 -1.01 24.17 0.40
C SER A 240 -1.65 25.08 -0.63
N ASN A 241 -1.21 25.02 -1.89
CA ASN A 241 -1.74 25.83 -2.99
C ASN A 241 -2.99 25.22 -3.63
N ILE A 242 -3.33 23.96 -3.31
CA ILE A 242 -4.56 23.33 -3.80
C ILE A 242 -5.70 23.69 -2.85
N GLY A 243 -6.37 24.80 -3.14
CA GLY A 243 -7.39 25.38 -2.27
C GLY A 243 -8.48 24.41 -1.82
N ILE A 244 -8.90 23.47 -2.69
CA ILE A 244 -9.92 22.48 -2.34
C ILE A 244 -9.43 21.44 -1.33
N ASP A 245 -8.17 20.98 -1.46
CA ASP A 245 -7.57 20.04 -0.50
C ASP A 245 -7.31 20.75 0.83
N THR A 246 -6.76 21.96 0.79
CA THR A 246 -6.54 22.81 1.98
C THR A 246 -7.85 23.03 2.75
N LYS A 247 -8.92 23.44 2.04
CA LYS A 247 -10.24 23.65 2.63
C LYS A 247 -10.76 22.36 3.28
N PHE A 248 -10.67 21.25 2.56
CA PHE A 248 -11.15 19.96 3.07
C PHE A 248 -10.42 19.51 4.33
N ILE A 249 -9.09 19.56 4.33
CA ILE A 249 -8.25 19.20 5.48
C ILE A 249 -8.57 20.08 6.68
N ASN A 250 -8.61 21.40 6.49
CA ASN A 250 -8.82 22.37 7.56
C ASN A 250 -10.23 22.28 8.16
N THR A 251 -11.24 21.93 7.37
CA THR A 251 -12.63 21.85 7.84
C THR A 251 -12.96 20.48 8.43
N VAL A 252 -12.49 19.39 7.80
CA VAL A 252 -12.96 18.03 8.14
C VAL A 252 -12.06 17.33 9.15
N PHE A 253 -10.74 17.59 9.13
CA PHE A 253 -9.78 16.78 9.90
C PHE A 253 -9.04 17.55 10.99
N LEU A 254 -8.47 18.72 10.69
CA LEU A 254 -7.63 19.43 11.65
C LEU A 254 -8.34 19.83 12.96
N PRO A 255 -9.66 20.15 12.99
CA PRO A 255 -10.35 20.42 14.26
C PRO A 255 -10.33 19.22 15.22
N TYR A 256 -10.25 18.00 14.69
CA TYR A 256 -10.28 16.76 15.47
C TYR A 256 -8.90 16.12 15.66
N TYR A 257 -7.91 16.55 14.87
CA TYR A 257 -6.51 16.15 15.00
C TYR A 257 -5.60 17.39 15.20
N PRO A 258 -5.77 18.14 16.30
CA PRO A 258 -5.05 19.41 16.50
C PRO A 258 -3.53 19.25 16.66
N THR A 259 -3.07 18.05 17.02
CA THR A 259 -1.64 17.71 17.14
C THR A 259 -1.08 17.05 15.88
N ALA A 260 -1.85 17.01 14.78
CA ALA A 260 -1.38 16.45 13.52
C ALA A 260 -0.11 17.16 13.04
N LYS A 261 0.87 16.37 12.61
CA LYS A 261 2.12 16.84 12.03
C LYS A 261 1.89 17.12 10.56
N ILE A 262 1.94 18.40 10.19
CA ILE A 262 1.60 18.87 8.85
C ILE A 262 2.85 19.09 8.01
N LEU A 263 2.92 18.43 6.85
CA LEU A 263 3.93 18.67 5.82
C LEU A 263 3.27 19.32 4.59
N ALA A 264 3.27 20.65 4.58
CA ALA A 264 2.79 21.44 3.44
C ALA A 264 3.86 21.55 2.34
N LEU A 265 3.57 21.00 1.16
CA LEU A 265 4.44 20.98 -0.02
C LEU A 265 3.85 21.85 -1.14
N PRO A 266 4.09 23.17 -1.13
CA PRO A 266 3.51 24.06 -2.12
C PRO A 266 3.94 23.67 -3.55
N GLN A 267 2.99 23.74 -4.49
CA GLN A 267 3.18 23.40 -5.91
C GLN A 267 3.40 21.90 -6.21
N ALA A 268 3.31 21.02 -5.20
CA ALA A 268 3.43 19.57 -5.40
C ALA A 268 2.20 18.92 -6.07
N SER A 269 1.14 19.70 -6.30
CA SER A 269 -0.19 19.28 -6.78
C SER A 269 -0.90 18.32 -5.84
N HIS A 270 -2.07 17.81 -6.24
CA HIS A 270 -2.77 16.75 -5.52
C HIS A 270 -1.91 15.49 -5.35
N ASN A 271 -0.99 15.21 -6.28
CA ASN A 271 -0.13 14.02 -6.28
C ASN A 271 1.17 14.22 -5.45
N VAL A 272 1.06 14.71 -4.21
CA VAL A 272 2.22 15.07 -3.38
C VAL A 272 3.22 13.93 -3.18
N LEU A 273 2.76 12.69 -3.05
CA LEU A 273 3.66 11.54 -2.90
C LEU A 273 4.47 11.26 -4.17
N LYS A 274 3.93 11.58 -5.35
CA LYS A 274 4.69 11.49 -6.61
C LYS A 274 5.80 12.53 -6.63
N CYS A 275 5.54 13.75 -6.18
CA CYS A 275 6.56 14.78 -6.02
C CYS A 275 7.68 14.32 -5.06
N MET A 276 7.32 13.77 -3.90
CA MET A 276 8.30 13.23 -2.93
C MET A 276 9.08 12.04 -3.49
N LEU A 277 8.43 11.17 -4.27
CA LEU A 277 9.09 10.04 -4.93
C LEU A 277 10.10 10.50 -5.98
N ASP A 278 9.71 11.47 -6.82
CA ASP A 278 10.58 12.05 -7.87
C ASP A 278 11.73 12.86 -7.27
N SER A 279 11.53 13.37 -6.07
CA SER A 279 12.54 14.06 -5.25
C SER A 279 13.40 13.09 -4.42
N LYS A 280 13.13 11.77 -4.48
CA LYS A 280 13.83 10.71 -3.74
C LYS A 280 13.77 10.83 -2.21
N VAL A 281 12.79 11.55 -1.68
CA VAL A 281 12.62 11.78 -0.23
C VAL A 281 11.48 10.98 0.40
N LEU A 282 10.59 10.39 -0.41
CA LEU A 282 9.44 9.62 0.09
C LEU A 282 9.86 8.46 1.02
N THR A 283 10.83 7.65 0.59
CA THR A 283 11.31 6.53 1.41
C THR A 283 11.90 6.99 2.73
N LEU A 284 12.70 8.07 2.71
CA LEU A 284 13.30 8.65 3.91
C LEU A 284 12.22 9.09 4.90
N TYR A 285 11.22 9.83 4.42
CA TYR A 285 10.11 10.31 5.23
C TYR A 285 9.35 9.18 5.93
N ILE A 286 8.91 8.18 5.16
CA ILE A 286 8.14 7.06 5.70
C ILE A 286 8.99 6.25 6.70
N SER A 287 10.27 6.00 6.38
CA SER A 287 11.18 5.33 7.31
C SER A 287 11.36 6.08 8.63
N LYS A 288 11.54 7.40 8.60
CA LYS A 288 11.70 8.20 9.84
C LYS A 288 10.42 8.26 10.67
N ILE A 289 9.24 8.22 10.05
CA ILE A 289 7.97 8.05 10.79
C ILE A 289 7.93 6.69 11.50
N ILE A 290 8.26 5.61 10.80
CA ILE A 290 8.25 4.25 11.36
C ILE A 290 9.31 4.08 12.44
N GLU A 291 10.44 4.78 12.36
CA GLU A 291 11.48 4.80 13.40
C GLU A 291 11.15 5.73 14.57
N GLU A 292 10.02 6.46 14.52
CA GLU A 292 9.66 7.49 15.50
C GLU A 292 10.70 8.61 15.63
N LYS A 293 11.45 8.85 14.54
CA LYS A 293 12.49 9.88 14.41
C LYS A 293 12.07 11.01 13.48
N TYR A 294 10.77 11.23 13.33
CA TYR A 294 10.28 12.40 12.60
C TYR A 294 10.46 13.66 13.46
N ASP A 295 11.08 14.68 12.89
CA ASP A 295 11.24 16.00 13.47
C ASP A 295 11.00 17.11 12.43
N GLU A 296 11.02 18.36 12.89
CA GLU A 296 10.81 19.54 12.05
C GLU A 296 11.94 19.78 11.04
N ASN A 297 13.18 19.38 11.37
CA ASN A 297 14.32 19.52 10.46
C ASN A 297 14.17 18.59 9.25
N LEU A 298 13.70 17.37 9.46
CA LEU A 298 13.34 16.44 8.39
C LEU A 298 12.22 17.02 7.53
N ALA A 299 11.18 17.61 8.14
CA ALA A 299 10.09 18.24 7.41
C ALA A 299 10.57 19.37 6.50
N LYS A 300 11.42 20.27 7.03
CA LYS A 300 12.05 21.35 6.27
C LYS A 300 12.92 20.80 5.14
N TYR A 301 13.78 19.81 5.40
CA TYR A 301 14.64 19.19 4.39
C TYR A 301 13.83 18.61 3.23
N ILE A 302 12.76 17.87 3.53
CA ILE A 302 11.86 17.30 2.52
C ILE A 302 11.19 18.40 1.71
N LYS A 303 10.66 19.42 2.38
CA LYS A 303 10.00 20.56 1.71
C LYS A 303 10.96 21.27 0.76
N ALA A 304 12.18 21.58 1.22
CA ALA A 304 13.21 22.20 0.38
C ALA A 304 13.56 21.34 -0.83
N THR A 305 13.76 20.02 -0.62
CA THR A 305 14.11 19.10 -1.72
C THR A 305 13.00 19.01 -2.76
N CYS A 306 11.73 18.97 -2.33
CA CYS A 306 10.58 19.01 -3.25
C CYS A 306 10.48 20.35 -3.99
N CYS A 307 10.66 21.48 -3.30
CA CYS A 307 10.66 22.81 -3.94
C CYS A 307 11.77 22.93 -4.99
N TYR A 308 12.98 22.46 -4.67
CA TYR A 308 14.10 22.41 -5.60
C TYR A 308 13.77 21.56 -6.83
N LYS A 309 13.18 20.38 -6.64
CA LYS A 309 12.75 19.50 -7.75
C LYS A 309 11.71 20.17 -8.66
N LEU A 310 10.85 21.00 -8.10
CA LEU A 310 9.83 21.79 -8.80
C LEU A 310 10.38 23.09 -9.39
N LYS A 311 11.70 23.35 -9.28
CA LYS A 311 12.38 24.58 -9.72
C LYS A 311 11.92 25.85 -8.99
N ASN A 312 11.37 25.71 -7.79
CA ASN A 312 11.09 26.81 -6.89
C ASN A 312 12.31 27.07 -6.00
N TYR A 313 13.38 27.58 -6.60
CA TYR A 313 14.68 27.70 -5.96
C TYR A 313 14.69 28.70 -4.81
N ASP A 314 14.03 29.84 -4.96
CA ASP A 314 13.96 30.87 -3.91
C ASP A 314 13.36 30.29 -2.63
N LEU A 315 12.23 29.57 -2.75
CA LEU A 315 11.63 28.91 -1.60
C LEU A 315 12.51 27.79 -1.04
N ALA A 316 13.18 27.03 -1.89
CA ALA A 316 14.07 25.96 -1.45
C ALA A 316 15.26 26.51 -0.65
N PHE A 317 15.92 27.56 -1.13
CA PHE A 317 17.06 28.19 -0.45
C PHE A 317 16.65 28.83 0.86
N ASN A 318 15.53 29.58 0.88
CA ASN A 318 15.01 30.16 2.12
C ASN A 318 14.76 29.11 3.22
N ILE A 319 14.25 27.93 2.85
CA ILE A 319 14.03 26.83 3.81
C ILE A 319 15.36 26.21 4.29
N LEU A 320 16.36 26.14 3.41
CA LEU A 320 17.67 25.54 3.73
C LEU A 320 18.52 26.46 4.61
N ASP A 321 18.44 27.78 4.42
CA ASP A 321 19.15 28.74 5.28
C ASP A 321 18.67 28.66 6.74
N ASP A 322 17.39 28.29 6.95
CA ASP A 322 16.78 28.05 8.26
C ASP A 322 17.06 26.64 8.83
N LEU A 323 17.87 25.82 8.16
CA LEU A 323 18.13 24.42 8.51
C LEU A 323 19.45 24.29 9.26
N VAL A 324 19.40 23.77 10.50
CA VAL A 324 20.62 23.36 11.21
C VAL A 324 21.00 21.96 10.72
N VAL A 325 22.01 21.87 9.84
CA VAL A 325 22.33 20.66 9.05
C VAL A 325 23.00 19.53 9.85
N ASP A 326 23.38 19.75 11.10
CA ASP A 326 24.40 18.90 11.78
C ASP A 326 24.05 17.40 11.97
N ASN A 327 22.79 16.98 11.80
CA ASN A 327 22.36 15.60 12.08
C ASN A 327 21.49 14.89 11.02
N LEU A 328 21.17 15.49 9.87
CA LEU A 328 20.15 14.90 8.97
C LEU A 328 20.62 13.73 8.10
N LEU A 329 21.93 13.57 7.90
CA LEU A 329 22.52 12.54 7.00
C LEU A 329 23.39 11.51 7.73
N LYS A 330 23.51 11.58 9.06
CA LYS A 330 24.25 10.59 9.87
C LYS A 330 23.30 9.48 10.33
N THR A 331 22.85 8.60 9.44
CA THR A 331 22.42 7.20 9.71
C THR A 331 22.19 6.47 8.41
#